data_AF-A0AAV1LWB5-F1
#
_entry.id   AF-A0AAV1LWB5-F1
#
_cell.length_a   1.000
_cell.length_b   1.000
_cell.length_c   1.000
_cell.angle_alpha   90.00
_cell.angle_beta   90.00
_cell.angle_gamma   90.00
#
_symmetry.space_group_name_H-M   'P 1'
#
loop_
_entity.id
_entity.type
_entity.pdbx_description
1 polymer ?
#
loop_
_entity_poly.entity_id
_entity_poly.type
_entity_poly.pdbx_seq_one_letter_code
_entity_poly.pdbx_strand_id
1 'polypeptide(L)'
;MDELVRGMSSNENRLTKLEKRDQEIINLHASVAHLQNELNIQAQQGLRNEIEIVGIPEGNNENLEHIVKVAAQKVGAQLKDVDVDWITRVGPRRLAVPPNVPDGGSRMSRPIVVRLLRRSKRDQLLKAFKSRKTLTSADLGIIGSPIKIFCNERLTKENRLLFREARARAKTHDYAFCWCNQGAIYIRKREGKAATLIRSKHDLDRHLPTKEDI
;
A
#
# COMPACT_ATOMS: atom_id res chain seq x y z
N MET A 1 27.38 -59.68 7.31
CA MET A 1 26.95 -59.11 6.01
C MET A 1 25.47 -58.73 6.06
N ASP A 2 24.58 -59.62 6.51
CA ASP A 2 23.13 -59.39 6.63
C ASP A 2 22.71 -58.19 7.49
N GLU A 3 23.41 -57.95 8.59
CA GLU A 3 23.10 -56.82 9.49
C GLU A 3 23.41 -55.46 8.84
N LEU A 4 24.46 -55.43 8.02
CA LEU A 4 24.86 -54.25 7.24
C LEU A 4 23.85 -53.97 6.13
N VAL A 5 23.41 -55.02 5.42
CA VAL A 5 22.36 -54.93 4.38
C VAL A 5 21.04 -54.46 4.97
N ARG A 6 20.66 -54.96 6.16
CA ARG A 6 19.45 -54.52 6.87
C ARG A 6 19.55 -53.05 7.30
N GLY A 7 20.73 -52.61 7.75
CA GLY A 7 21.02 -51.20 8.06
C GLY A 7 20.92 -50.29 6.84
N MET A 8 21.47 -50.72 5.70
CA MET A 8 21.39 -49.98 4.43
C MET A 8 19.94 -49.83 3.95
N SER A 9 19.15 -50.91 3.96
CA SER A 9 17.74 -50.87 3.58
C SER A 9 16.92 -49.97 4.51
N SER A 10 17.20 -49.97 5.82
CA SER A 10 16.57 -49.06 6.78
C SER A 10 16.90 -47.58 6.47
N ASN A 11 18.16 -47.30 6.12
CA ASN A 11 18.61 -45.95 5.76
C ASN A 11 17.99 -45.47 4.44
N GLU A 12 17.89 -46.31 3.41
CA GLU A 12 17.19 -45.98 2.16
C GLU A 12 15.71 -45.66 2.41
N ASN A 13 15.04 -46.44 3.27
CA ASN A 13 13.66 -46.16 3.67
C ASN A 13 13.52 -44.84 4.45
N ARG A 14 14.53 -44.45 5.23
CA ARG A 14 14.55 -43.14 5.90
C ARG A 14 14.80 -42.01 4.91
N LEU A 15 15.71 -42.19 3.96
CA LEU A 15 16.03 -41.20 2.93
C LEU A 15 14.81 -40.90 2.05
N THR A 16 14.16 -41.92 1.53
CA THR A 16 12.93 -41.76 0.72
C THR A 16 11.80 -41.08 1.50
N LYS A 17 11.68 -41.30 2.81
CA LYS A 17 10.73 -40.58 3.67
C LYS A 17 11.11 -39.11 3.84
N LEU A 18 12.40 -38.79 3.93
CA LEU A 18 12.88 -37.40 4.01
C LEU A 18 12.62 -36.67 2.69
N GLU A 19 12.96 -37.26 1.54
CA GLU A 19 12.69 -36.69 0.22
C GLU A 19 11.20 -36.41 -0.01
N LYS A 20 10.32 -37.32 0.41
CA LYS A 20 8.86 -37.11 0.36
C LYS A 20 8.41 -35.94 1.23
N ARG A 21 8.98 -35.80 2.43
CA ARG A 21 8.69 -34.67 3.34
C ARG A 21 9.20 -33.35 2.77
N ASP A 22 10.38 -33.34 2.17
CA ASP A 22 10.93 -32.13 1.54
C ASP A 22 10.05 -31.68 0.37
N GLN A 23 9.58 -32.63 -0.45
CA GLN A 23 8.62 -32.32 -1.52
C GLN A 23 7.29 -31.80 -0.97
N GLU A 24 6.79 -32.37 0.12
CA GLU A 24 5.58 -31.89 0.79
C GLU A 24 5.77 -30.47 1.34
N ILE A 25 6.91 -30.16 1.96
CA ILE A 25 7.25 -28.82 2.46
C ILE A 25 7.26 -27.81 1.31
N ILE A 26 7.86 -28.14 0.16
CA ILE A 26 7.86 -27.27 -1.03
C ILE A 26 6.43 -26.99 -1.49
N ASN A 27 5.59 -28.03 -1.57
CA ASN A 27 4.20 -27.91 -2.00
C ASN A 27 3.35 -27.10 -1.01
N LEU A 28 3.58 -27.28 0.29
CA LEU A 28 2.91 -26.53 1.36
C LEU A 28 3.31 -25.05 1.33
N HIS A 29 4.60 -24.74 1.19
CA HIS A 29 5.05 -23.36 1.04
C HIS A 29 4.45 -22.67 -0.19
N ALA A 30 4.38 -23.37 -1.33
CA ALA A 30 3.73 -22.84 -2.53
C ALA A 30 2.23 -22.58 -2.30
N SER A 31 1.55 -23.48 -1.60
CA SER A 31 0.13 -23.35 -1.28
C SER A 31 -0.13 -22.19 -0.31
N VAL A 32 0.68 -22.04 0.73
CA VAL A 32 0.61 -20.93 1.69
C VAL A 32 0.82 -19.60 0.99
N ALA A 33 1.84 -19.50 0.12
CA ALA A 33 2.09 -18.28 -0.64
C ALA A 33 0.91 -17.92 -1.57
N HIS A 34 0.32 -18.92 -2.24
CA HIS A 34 -0.86 -18.72 -3.07
C HIS A 34 -2.06 -18.22 -2.26
N LEU A 35 -2.37 -18.86 -1.14
CA LEU A 35 -3.49 -18.46 -0.27
C LEU A 35 -3.30 -17.07 0.34
N GLN A 36 -2.08 -16.72 0.76
CA GLN A 36 -1.75 -15.38 1.24
C GLN A 36 -2.00 -14.33 0.15
N ASN A 37 -1.61 -14.61 -1.09
CA ASN A 37 -1.87 -13.72 -2.22
C ASN A 37 -3.38 -13.54 -2.49
N GLU A 38 -4.15 -14.64 -2.51
CA GLU A 38 -5.61 -14.57 -2.68
C GLU A 38 -6.29 -13.76 -1.56
N LEU A 39 -5.88 -13.96 -0.31
CA LEU A 39 -6.36 -13.19 0.83
C LEU A 39 -6.05 -11.69 0.67
N ASN A 40 -4.84 -11.33 0.23
CA ASN A 40 -4.48 -9.94 0.00
C ASN A 40 -5.27 -9.32 -1.17
N ILE A 41 -5.51 -10.07 -2.25
CA ILE A 41 -6.36 -9.64 -3.37
C ILE A 41 -7.77 -9.34 -2.87
N GLN A 42 -8.37 -10.26 -2.11
CA GLN A 42 -9.71 -10.07 -1.54
C GLN A 42 -9.76 -8.87 -0.57
N ALA A 43 -8.77 -8.75 0.32
CA ALA A 43 -8.67 -7.61 1.22
C ALA A 43 -8.57 -6.29 0.45
N GLN A 44 -7.79 -6.24 -0.64
CA GLN A 44 -7.65 -5.06 -1.49
C GLN A 44 -8.96 -4.72 -2.22
N GLN A 45 -9.73 -5.74 -2.65
CA GLN A 45 -11.06 -5.55 -3.22
C GLN A 45 -12.04 -4.94 -2.20
N GLY A 46 -11.95 -5.32 -0.93
CA GLY A 46 -12.73 -4.72 0.16
C GLY A 46 -12.50 -3.21 0.32
N LEU A 47 -11.31 -2.72 -0.06
CA LEU A 47 -10.92 -1.31 0.01
C LEU A 47 -11.26 -0.51 -1.26
N ARG A 48 -11.90 -1.12 -2.26
CA ARG A 48 -12.13 -0.51 -3.59
C ARG A 48 -12.95 0.79 -3.58
N ASN A 49 -13.67 1.07 -2.51
CA ASN A 49 -14.48 2.28 -2.35
C ASN A 49 -13.86 3.28 -1.36
N GLU A 50 -12.66 3.01 -0.88
CA GLU A 50 -12.00 3.86 0.12
C GLU A 50 -10.92 4.75 -0.49
N ILE A 51 -10.84 5.97 0.03
CA ILE A 51 -9.73 6.89 -0.20
C ILE A 51 -9.01 7.19 1.11
N GLU A 52 -7.74 7.51 0.99
CA GLU A 52 -6.88 7.94 2.08
C GLU A 52 -6.44 9.39 1.81
N ILE A 53 -6.79 10.30 2.72
CA ILE A 53 -6.38 11.70 2.67
C ILE A 53 -5.29 11.92 3.71
N VAL A 54 -4.15 12.42 3.24
CA VAL A 54 -2.92 12.66 4.02
C VAL A 54 -2.62 14.16 4.01
N GLY A 55 -1.99 14.67 5.07
CA GLY A 55 -1.55 16.07 5.15
C GLY A 55 -2.54 17.01 5.83
N ILE A 56 -3.53 16.47 6.54
CA ILE A 56 -4.46 17.24 7.36
C ILE A 56 -4.01 17.13 8.83
N PRO A 57 -3.57 18.24 9.46
CA PRO A 57 -3.25 18.30 10.89
C PRO A 57 -4.36 17.72 11.78
N GLU A 58 -4.01 17.15 12.93
CA GLU A 58 -5.01 16.67 13.91
C GLU A 58 -5.41 17.84 14.81
N GLY A 59 -6.72 18.12 14.91
CA GLY A 59 -7.28 19.10 15.82
C GLY A 59 -8.00 18.44 17.00
N ASN A 60 -8.14 19.19 18.11
CA ASN A 60 -9.07 18.79 19.17
C ASN A 60 -10.51 18.95 18.64
N ASN A 61 -11.36 17.96 18.90
CA ASN A 61 -12.77 17.96 18.48
C ASN A 61 -12.99 18.25 16.97
N GLU A 62 -12.13 17.67 16.12
CA GLU A 62 -12.20 17.88 14.68
C GLU A 62 -13.47 17.26 14.05
N ASN A 63 -14.15 18.02 13.19
CA ASN A 63 -15.23 17.49 12.37
C ASN A 63 -14.67 16.97 11.04
N LEU A 64 -14.37 15.67 11.00
CA LEU A 64 -13.78 15.02 9.82
C LEU A 64 -14.67 15.15 8.58
N GLU A 65 -15.98 15.04 8.75
CA GLU A 65 -16.93 15.11 7.64
C GLU A 65 -16.92 16.49 6.98
N HIS A 66 -16.94 17.55 7.79
CA HIS A 66 -16.81 18.92 7.30
C HIS A 66 -15.46 19.13 6.58
N ILE A 67 -14.35 18.70 7.19
CA ILE A 67 -13.01 18.83 6.62
C ILE A 67 -12.93 18.17 5.24
N VAL A 68 -13.43 16.93 5.12
CA VAL A 68 -13.41 16.17 3.86
C VAL A 68 -14.31 16.83 2.80
N LYS A 69 -15.50 17.33 3.18
CA LYS A 69 -16.39 18.06 2.26
C LYS A 69 -15.75 19.34 1.74
N VAL A 70 -15.13 20.14 2.62
CA VAL A 70 -14.40 21.36 2.22
C VAL A 70 -13.23 21.01 1.31
N ALA A 71 -12.45 19.97 1.63
CA ALA A 71 -11.35 19.53 0.78
C ALA A 71 -11.84 19.11 -0.62
N ALA A 72 -12.94 18.35 -0.70
CA ALA A 72 -13.58 17.98 -1.96
C ALA A 72 -13.99 19.23 -2.76
N GLN A 73 -14.67 20.18 -2.11
CA GLN A 73 -15.12 21.42 -2.75
C GLN A 73 -13.93 22.24 -3.28
N LYS A 74 -12.85 22.35 -2.50
CA LYS A 74 -11.63 23.05 -2.91
C LYS A 74 -10.96 22.40 -4.12
N VAL A 75 -11.11 21.11 -4.35
CA VAL A 75 -10.63 20.45 -5.59
C VAL A 75 -11.66 20.45 -6.72
N GLY A 76 -12.79 21.14 -6.56
CA GLY A 76 -13.85 21.21 -7.58
C GLY A 76 -14.73 19.97 -7.64
N ALA A 77 -14.74 19.13 -6.60
CA ALA A 77 -15.62 17.98 -6.48
C ALA A 77 -16.71 18.24 -5.44
N GLN A 78 -17.96 17.89 -5.75
CA GLN A 78 -19.02 17.90 -4.75
C GLN A 78 -18.99 16.58 -3.98
N LEU A 79 -19.08 16.62 -2.64
CA LEU A 79 -19.27 15.43 -1.80
C LEU A 79 -20.49 15.65 -0.92
N LYS A 80 -21.49 14.77 -1.04
CA LYS A 80 -22.72 14.80 -0.24
C LYS A 80 -22.70 13.72 0.83
N ASP A 81 -23.55 13.86 1.83
CA ASP A 81 -23.67 12.95 2.97
C ASP A 81 -24.08 11.55 2.47
N VAL A 82 -25.01 11.52 1.50
CA VAL A 82 -25.46 10.30 0.80
C VAL A 82 -24.38 9.60 -0.04
N ASP A 83 -23.20 10.19 -0.19
CA ASP A 83 -22.08 9.56 -0.90
C ASP A 83 -21.14 8.82 0.07
N VAL A 84 -21.19 9.14 1.37
CA VAL A 84 -20.25 8.71 2.41
C VAL A 84 -20.86 7.58 3.23
N ASP A 85 -20.11 6.49 3.41
CA ASP A 85 -20.46 5.38 4.30
C ASP A 85 -19.87 5.62 5.71
N TRP A 86 -18.56 5.86 5.79
CA TRP A 86 -17.90 6.21 7.05
C TRP A 86 -16.62 7.02 6.85
N ILE A 87 -16.20 7.75 7.88
CA ILE A 87 -14.97 8.55 7.92
C ILE A 87 -14.23 8.32 9.25
N THR A 88 -12.93 8.04 9.22
CA THR A 88 -12.11 7.93 10.44
C THR A 88 -10.65 8.26 10.24
N ARG A 89 -9.94 8.58 11.32
CA ARG A 89 -8.48 8.63 11.34
C ARG A 89 -7.93 7.22 11.52
N VAL A 90 -6.99 6.81 10.67
CA VAL A 90 -6.40 5.46 10.75
C VAL A 90 -4.95 5.51 11.19
N GLY A 91 -4.59 4.61 12.12
CA GLY A 91 -3.24 4.45 12.64
C GLY A 91 -3.12 4.80 14.13
N PRO A 92 -1.97 4.46 14.75
CA PRO A 92 -1.74 4.75 16.16
C PRO A 92 -1.71 6.26 16.39
N ARG A 93 -2.38 6.71 17.46
CA ARG A 93 -2.33 8.12 17.87
C ARG A 93 -0.87 8.46 18.18
N ARG A 94 -0.31 9.43 17.48
CA ARG A 94 1.06 9.89 17.70
C ARG A 94 0.98 11.18 18.52
N LEU A 95 1.79 11.27 19.58
CA LEU A 95 1.92 12.49 20.35
C LEU A 95 2.41 13.63 19.44
N ALA A 96 1.85 14.82 19.63
CA ALA A 96 2.32 16.03 18.97
C ALA A 96 3.80 16.24 19.31
N VAL A 97 4.64 16.42 18.28
CA VAL A 97 6.05 16.76 18.49
C VAL A 97 6.11 18.25 18.85
N PRO A 98 6.90 18.67 19.85
CA PRO A 98 7.11 20.08 20.14
C PRO A 98 7.67 20.81 18.91
N PRO A 99 7.37 22.11 18.74
CA PRO A 99 7.71 22.87 17.54
C PRO A 99 9.23 23.04 17.26
N ASN A 100 10.11 22.64 18.18
CA ASN A 100 11.55 22.91 18.15
C ASN A 100 12.43 21.74 17.67
N VAL A 101 11.91 20.76 16.93
CA VAL A 101 12.75 19.70 16.34
C VAL A 101 13.07 20.06 14.89
N PRO A 102 14.32 20.49 14.58
CA PRO A 102 14.71 20.85 13.24
C PRO A 102 14.91 19.58 12.43
N ASP A 103 14.17 19.49 11.33
CA ASP A 103 14.34 18.56 10.23
C ASP A 103 14.15 17.05 10.48
N GLY A 104 13.23 16.46 9.71
CA GLY A 104 13.16 15.00 9.47
C GLY A 104 12.12 14.22 10.28
N GLY A 105 11.56 14.80 11.35
CA GLY A 105 10.73 14.08 12.32
C GLY A 105 9.28 14.55 12.47
N SER A 106 8.75 15.42 11.59
CA SER A 106 7.33 15.82 11.66
C SER A 106 6.47 14.57 11.50
N ARG A 107 5.99 14.04 12.63
CA ARG A 107 5.15 12.85 12.66
C ARG A 107 3.88 13.20 11.92
N MET A 108 3.83 12.81 10.64
CA MET A 108 2.69 13.03 9.77
C MET A 108 1.41 12.63 10.51
N SER A 109 0.46 13.57 10.58
CA SER A 109 -0.88 13.35 11.13
C SER A 109 -1.48 12.06 10.60
N ARG A 110 -2.27 11.38 11.42
CA ARG A 110 -2.92 10.13 10.97
C ARG A 110 -3.74 10.42 9.71
N PRO A 111 -3.64 9.59 8.67
CA PRO A 111 -4.48 9.78 7.49
C PRO A 111 -5.97 9.68 7.86
N ILE A 112 -6.79 10.44 7.17
CA ILE A 112 -8.24 10.28 7.19
C ILE A 112 -8.59 9.27 6.09
N VAL A 113 -9.30 8.20 6.45
CA VAL A 113 -9.90 7.28 5.49
C VAL A 113 -11.38 7.61 5.36
N VAL A 114 -11.84 7.66 4.13
CA VAL A 114 -13.23 7.90 3.76
C VAL A 114 -13.69 6.73 2.92
N ARG A 115 -14.68 5.97 3.41
CA ARG A 115 -15.37 4.97 2.60
C ARG A 115 -16.58 5.60 1.93
N LEU A 116 -16.66 5.42 0.63
CA LEU A 116 -17.74 5.94 -0.20
C LEU A 116 -18.70 4.80 -0.56
N LEU A 117 -19.97 5.12 -0.78
CA LEU A 117 -20.95 4.11 -1.17
C LEU A 117 -20.72 3.62 -2.61
N ARG A 118 -20.22 4.49 -3.49
CA ARG A 118 -20.04 4.21 -4.92
C ARG A 118 -18.59 4.38 -5.35
N ARG A 119 -18.08 3.38 -6.08
CA ARG A 119 -16.75 3.43 -6.69
C ARG A 119 -16.58 4.60 -7.66
N SER A 120 -17.61 4.94 -8.43
CA SER A 120 -17.56 6.08 -9.36
C SER A 120 -17.28 7.39 -8.64
N LYS A 121 -17.87 7.59 -7.47
CA LYS A 121 -17.62 8.77 -6.63
C LYS A 121 -16.18 8.80 -6.11
N ARG A 122 -15.68 7.63 -5.71
CA ARG A 122 -14.28 7.44 -5.29
C ARG A 122 -13.31 7.84 -6.40
N ASP A 123 -13.53 7.34 -7.60
CA ASP A 123 -12.68 7.63 -8.77
C ASP A 123 -12.78 9.12 -9.18
N GLN A 124 -13.97 9.72 -9.09
CA GLN A 124 -14.17 11.15 -9.32
C GLN A 124 -13.35 12.02 -8.35
N LEU A 125 -13.39 11.71 -7.05
CA LEU A 125 -12.62 12.44 -6.04
C LEU A 125 -11.11 12.30 -6.29
N LEU A 126 -10.62 11.08 -6.49
CA LEU A 126 -9.20 10.87 -6.79
C LEU A 126 -8.74 11.64 -8.02
N LYS A 127 -9.55 11.68 -9.08
CA LYS A 127 -9.26 12.46 -10.28
C LYS A 127 -9.19 13.97 -9.97
N ALA A 128 -10.15 14.49 -9.21
CA ALA A 128 -10.19 15.89 -8.83
C ALA A 128 -8.95 16.31 -8.01
N PHE A 129 -8.57 15.52 -6.99
CA PHE A 129 -7.35 15.75 -6.22
C PHE A 129 -6.09 15.65 -7.08
N LYS A 130 -6.00 14.67 -8.00
CA LYS A 130 -4.87 14.55 -8.93
C LYS A 130 -4.75 15.76 -9.87
N SER A 131 -5.86 16.37 -10.28
CA SER A 131 -5.86 17.57 -11.11
C SER A 131 -5.45 18.84 -10.35
N ARG A 132 -5.73 18.93 -9.05
CA ARG A 132 -5.40 20.10 -8.22
C ARG A 132 -4.33 19.77 -7.17
N LYS A 133 -3.06 19.75 -7.61
CA LYS A 133 -1.89 19.38 -6.79
C LYS A 133 -1.44 20.44 -5.77
N THR A 134 -2.09 21.59 -5.73
CA THR A 134 -1.69 22.75 -4.91
C THR A 134 -2.45 22.87 -3.59
N LEU A 135 -3.38 21.95 -3.28
CA LEU A 135 -4.17 22.01 -2.05
C LEU A 135 -3.29 21.82 -0.81
N THR A 136 -3.47 22.71 0.17
CA THR A 136 -2.77 22.71 1.45
C THR A 136 -3.75 22.77 2.63
N SER A 137 -3.27 22.50 3.84
CA SER A 137 -4.04 22.65 5.08
C SER A 137 -4.55 24.07 5.30
N ALA A 138 -3.82 25.09 4.84
CA ALA A 138 -4.24 26.49 4.92
C ALA A 138 -5.50 26.76 4.08
N ASP A 139 -5.66 26.10 2.93
CA ASP A 139 -6.87 26.22 2.09
C ASP A 139 -8.14 25.70 2.77
N LEU A 140 -7.97 24.85 3.80
CA LEU A 140 -9.04 24.32 4.64
C LEU A 140 -9.28 25.19 5.89
N GLY A 141 -8.59 26.32 6.05
CA GLY A 141 -8.69 27.17 7.22
C GLY A 141 -8.01 26.61 8.47
N ILE A 142 -7.12 25.61 8.31
CA ILE A 142 -6.39 25.03 9.44
C ILE A 142 -5.19 25.91 9.78
N ILE A 143 -5.16 26.42 11.00
CA ILE A 143 -4.08 27.27 11.52
C ILE A 143 -2.79 26.47 11.65
N GLY A 144 -1.68 27.03 11.16
CA GLY A 144 -0.33 26.45 11.28
C GLY A 144 0.46 26.56 9.98
N SER A 145 1.62 25.89 9.94
CA SER A 145 2.43 25.80 8.72
C SER A 145 1.67 25.03 7.63
N PRO A 146 1.57 25.56 6.39
CA PRO A 146 0.86 24.88 5.31
C PRO A 146 1.44 23.50 4.98
N ILE A 147 0.63 22.46 5.12
CA ILE A 147 0.99 21.09 4.76
C ILE A 147 0.26 20.72 3.47
N LYS A 148 0.97 20.16 2.48
CA LYS A 148 0.36 19.66 1.25
C LYS A 148 -0.59 18.50 1.52
N ILE A 149 -1.77 18.55 0.92
CA ILE A 149 -2.79 17.52 1.06
C ILE A 149 -2.76 16.59 -0.14
N PHE A 150 -2.74 15.29 0.13
CA PHE A 150 -2.78 14.25 -0.88
C PHE A 150 -3.99 13.34 -0.68
N CYS A 151 -4.64 12.95 -1.77
CA CYS A 151 -5.68 11.92 -1.77
C CYS A 151 -5.17 10.72 -2.57
N ASN A 152 -5.16 9.57 -1.93
CA ASN A 152 -4.68 8.31 -2.48
C ASN A 152 -5.78 7.25 -2.43
N GLU A 153 -5.64 6.23 -3.27
CA GLU A 153 -6.40 4.99 -3.10
C GLU A 153 -5.96 4.30 -1.81
N ARG A 154 -6.92 3.68 -1.11
CA ARG A 154 -6.59 2.92 0.10
C ARG A 154 -5.97 1.57 -0.29
N LEU A 155 -4.78 1.29 0.24
CA LEU A 155 -4.06 0.04 0.04
C LEU A 155 -4.02 -0.82 1.30
N THR A 156 -3.99 -2.14 1.11
CA THR A 156 -3.65 -3.10 2.17
C THR A 156 -2.26 -2.78 2.73
N LYS A 157 -1.95 -3.30 3.92
CA LYS A 157 -0.62 -3.13 4.54
C LYS A 157 0.46 -3.67 3.60
N GLU A 158 0.24 -4.86 3.04
CA GLU A 158 1.16 -5.51 2.11
C GLU A 158 1.37 -4.69 0.83
N ASN A 159 0.29 -4.28 0.15
CA ASN A 159 0.41 -3.49 -1.06
C ASN A 159 1.05 -2.11 -0.80
N ARG A 160 0.82 -1.51 0.37
CA ARG A 160 1.51 -0.27 0.77
C ARG A 160 3.02 -0.48 0.93
N LEU A 161 3.44 -1.58 1.55
CA LEU A 161 4.86 -1.93 1.70
C LEU A 161 5.49 -2.22 0.33
N LEU A 162 4.85 -3.07 -0.47
CA LEU A 162 5.29 -3.41 -1.81
C LEU A 162 5.40 -2.17 -2.70
N PHE A 163 4.43 -1.25 -2.65
CA PHE A 163 4.46 -0.03 -3.44
C PHE A 163 5.57 0.93 -3.01
N ARG A 164 5.77 1.09 -1.69
CA ARG A 164 6.87 1.90 -1.15
C ARG A 164 8.22 1.36 -1.64
N GLU A 165 8.40 0.06 -1.56
CA GLU A 165 9.64 -0.58 -1.97
C GLU A 165 9.84 -0.53 -3.49
N ALA A 166 8.81 -0.85 -4.27
CA ALA A 166 8.82 -0.75 -5.73
C ALA A 166 9.18 0.65 -6.20
N ARG A 167 8.64 1.70 -5.56
CA ARG A 167 8.99 3.09 -5.88
C ARG A 167 10.45 3.42 -5.54
N ALA A 168 10.96 2.95 -4.41
CA ALA A 168 12.34 3.17 -4.01
C ALA A 168 13.31 2.49 -4.99
N ARG A 169 13.07 1.23 -5.33
CA ARG A 169 13.92 0.48 -6.27
C ARG A 169 13.77 0.95 -7.72
N ALA A 170 12.56 1.31 -8.15
CA ALA A 170 12.34 1.90 -9.47
C ALA A 170 13.20 3.15 -9.65
N LYS A 171 13.32 3.99 -8.61
CA LYS A 171 14.19 5.17 -8.64
C LYS A 171 15.67 4.81 -8.74
N THR A 172 16.14 3.77 -8.04
CA THR A 172 17.55 3.36 -8.10
C THR A 172 17.93 2.64 -9.40
N HIS A 173 16.94 2.12 -10.13
CA HIS A 173 17.10 1.41 -11.41
C HIS A 173 16.65 2.25 -12.62
N ASP A 174 16.52 3.57 -12.44
CA ASP A 174 16.19 4.54 -13.50
C ASP A 174 14.89 4.25 -14.25
N TYR A 175 13.88 3.72 -13.55
CA TYR A 175 12.53 3.63 -14.09
C TYR A 175 11.84 4.99 -14.03
N ALA A 176 11.40 5.49 -15.18
CA ALA A 176 10.70 6.77 -15.29
C ALA A 176 9.37 6.82 -14.52
N PHE A 177 8.68 5.68 -14.38
CA PHE A 177 7.35 5.66 -13.76
C PHE A 177 7.17 4.47 -12.80
N CYS A 178 6.55 4.76 -11.65
CA CYS A 178 6.04 3.76 -10.71
C CYS A 178 4.74 4.30 -10.08
N TRP A 179 3.62 3.60 -10.32
CA TRP A 179 2.30 4.03 -9.86
C TRP A 179 1.44 2.87 -9.39
N CYS A 180 0.39 3.20 -8.65
CA CYS A 180 -0.64 2.26 -8.26
C CYS A 180 -1.96 2.66 -8.95
N ASN A 181 -2.72 1.67 -9.39
CA ASN A 181 -4.04 1.84 -9.97
C ASN A 181 -4.91 0.65 -9.57
N GLN A 182 -6.01 0.91 -8.86
CA GLN A 182 -6.94 -0.10 -8.35
C GLN A 182 -6.26 -1.16 -7.49
N GLY A 183 -5.29 -0.75 -6.67
CA GLY A 183 -4.49 -1.65 -5.85
C GLY A 183 -3.37 -2.40 -6.57
N ALA A 184 -3.35 -2.39 -7.91
CA ALA A 184 -2.26 -2.99 -8.70
C ALA A 184 -1.10 -2.01 -8.88
N ILE A 185 0.14 -2.51 -8.73
CA ILE A 185 1.36 -1.71 -8.81
C ILE A 185 2.03 -1.90 -10.17
N TYR A 186 2.40 -0.81 -10.81
CA TYR A 186 3.00 -0.82 -12.14
C TYR A 186 4.31 -0.04 -12.13
N ILE A 187 5.28 -0.57 -12.87
CA ILE A 187 6.53 0.11 -13.18
C ILE A 187 6.69 0.23 -14.70
N ARG A 188 7.30 1.32 -15.18
CA ARG A 188 7.63 1.49 -16.59
C ARG A 188 8.97 2.22 -16.73
N LYS A 189 9.88 1.63 -17.52
CA LYS A 189 11.25 2.12 -17.63
C LYS A 189 11.34 3.50 -18.30
N ARG A 190 10.61 3.70 -19.39
CA ARG A 190 10.54 4.97 -20.11
C ARG A 190 9.22 5.09 -20.87
N GLU A 191 8.92 6.29 -21.36
CA GLU A 191 7.75 6.51 -22.21
C GLU A 191 7.77 5.60 -23.45
N GLY A 192 6.60 5.17 -23.90
CA GLY A 192 6.44 4.23 -25.02
C GLY A 192 6.79 2.77 -24.72
N LYS A 193 7.37 2.42 -23.57
CA LYS A 193 7.58 1.02 -23.17
C LYS A 193 6.37 0.44 -22.42
N ALA A 194 6.20 -0.88 -22.51
CA ALA A 194 5.18 -1.61 -21.78
C ALA A 194 5.34 -1.38 -20.26
N ALA A 195 4.21 -1.30 -19.57
CA ALA A 195 4.20 -1.29 -18.11
C ALA A 195 4.27 -2.73 -17.59
N THR A 196 5.09 -2.96 -16.57
CA THR A 196 5.20 -4.24 -15.88
C THR A 196 4.41 -4.17 -14.58
N LEU A 197 3.55 -5.16 -14.36
CA LEU A 197 2.79 -5.32 -13.13
C LEU A 197 3.63 -6.05 -12.07
N ILE A 198 3.69 -5.49 -10.87
CA ILE A 198 4.35 -6.08 -9.71
C ILE A 198 3.25 -6.59 -8.76
N ARG A 199 3.04 -7.91 -8.70
CA ARG A 199 2.01 -8.52 -7.86
C ARG A 199 2.55 -8.95 -6.50
N SER A 200 3.82 -9.28 -6.44
CA SER A 200 4.46 -9.88 -5.27
C SER A 200 5.85 -9.32 -5.05
N LYS A 201 6.40 -9.66 -3.88
CA LYS A 201 7.81 -9.44 -3.57
C LYS A 201 8.74 -10.12 -4.58
N HIS A 202 8.43 -11.35 -4.96
CA HIS A 202 9.17 -12.11 -5.97
C HIS A 202 9.20 -11.41 -7.35
N ASP A 203 8.06 -10.86 -7.79
CA ASP A 203 8.01 -10.06 -9.02
C ASP A 203 8.89 -8.82 -8.91
N LEU A 204 8.88 -8.17 -7.73
CA LEU A 204 9.70 -7.00 -7.48
C LEU A 204 11.19 -7.35 -7.55
N ASP A 205 11.63 -8.42 -6.90
CA ASP A 205 13.03 -8.86 -6.90
C ASP A 205 13.49 -9.28 -8.31
N ARG A 206 12.63 -9.94 -9.10
CA ARG A 206 12.90 -10.30 -10.50
C ARG A 206 13.11 -9.08 -11.41
N HIS A 207 12.30 -8.03 -11.25
CA HIS A 207 12.33 -6.87 -12.16
C HIS A 207 13.20 -5.71 -11.66
N LEU A 208 13.42 -5.64 -10.36
CA LEU A 208 14.14 -4.59 -9.64
C LEU A 208 14.95 -5.25 -8.49
N PRO A 209 16.02 -6.00 -8.79
CA PRO A 209 16.84 -6.68 -7.77
C PRO A 209 17.48 -5.68 -6.80
N THR A 210 17.85 -6.12 -5.59
CA THR A 210 18.57 -5.22 -4.68
C THR A 210 20.01 -5.04 -5.14
N LYS A 211 20.67 -3.95 -4.72
CA LYS A 211 22.08 -3.72 -5.03
C LYS A 211 23.03 -4.73 -4.38
N GLU A 212 22.55 -5.55 -3.46
CA GLU A 212 23.30 -6.66 -2.85
C GLU A 212 23.28 -7.91 -3.75
N ASP A 213 22.37 -7.97 -4.73
CA ASP A 213 22.19 -9.10 -5.65
C ASP A 213 22.91 -8.92 -7.01
N ILE A 214 23.69 -7.83 -7.18
CA ILE A 214 24.43 -7.47 -8.41
C ILE A 214 25.90 -7.26 -8.05
#